data_AF-A0A6P4IIZ6-F1
#
_entry.id   AF-A0A6P4IIZ6-F1
#
_cell.length_a   1.000
_cell.length_b   1.000
_cell.length_c   1.000
_cell.angle_alpha   90.00
_cell.angle_beta   90.00
_cell.angle_gamma   90.00
#
_symmetry.space_group_name_H-M   'P 1'
#
loop_
_entity.id
_entity.type
_entity.pdbx_description
1 polymer ?
#
loop_
_entity_poly.entity_id
_entity_poly.type
_entity_poly.pdbx_seq_one_letter_code
_entity_poly.pdbx_strand_id
1 'polypeptide(L)'
;MEFHLKKRPRHDVKVEVVSLESKYPHNVMLYHYPPTDDVHIEEFEELALERLRLLRVLDRAFTKNLRLLSDEWKEYVNAELTREGLRSYLRLCSAGGSKHESDIQTRRRDYLSHFILRLAYCRSEDLTRWFVAREMELFRYKFAALSSSEVKQFLESNGFEIHPLTEAQKDEVKDGLYESTAGQSVSKIELLDFYKVPFTDVLDLVRGRRCYLKAGFAYVNTLDLVSIVGTRQQEEIEQGLQAAKGLVEEVEGDERISRMLKALHNSYTGKDYTVCRDAAIPIESLDQLSKTSMPLCMRMCHEHIRAQHHVKHGGRMQYGLFLKGIGVTLEDSLRFWREEFTKKMDADKFARSYEYNIYHNYGKKGSMVNYTPYSCAKIIKEMAAPGDCHGCPYKSMDPSSLKTKMASYGLSASAIDEVMFFVSRGHYQIGCGKYFQLTHSASVEPTINHPNHYFEESQILMGNRQKRTTNGPAPPKARVRPDIKGCADRSMLMGDDDDELWRIAETQERAMQSQKAISEAFDDDLDLTEIEY
;
A
#
# COMPACT_ATOMS: atom_id res chain seq x y z
N MET A 1 -21.47 -20.26 60.04
CA MET A 1 -21.88 -20.55 58.65
C MET A 1 -20.64 -20.47 57.79
N GLU A 2 -20.01 -21.59 57.50
CA GLU A 2 -18.88 -21.68 56.57
C GLU A 2 -19.41 -21.94 55.16
N PHE A 3 -19.13 -21.03 54.23
CA PHE A 3 -19.52 -21.15 52.83
C PHE A 3 -18.44 -21.91 52.04
N HIS A 4 -18.70 -23.18 51.73
CA HIS A 4 -17.91 -23.93 50.75
C HIS A 4 -18.34 -23.59 49.33
N LEU A 5 -17.49 -22.85 48.60
CA LEU A 5 -17.61 -22.65 47.16
C LEU A 5 -17.31 -23.98 46.43
N LYS A 6 -18.34 -24.58 45.81
CA LYS A 6 -18.19 -25.73 44.91
C LYS A 6 -17.36 -25.33 43.68
N LYS A 7 -16.16 -25.88 43.54
CA LYS A 7 -15.35 -25.78 42.31
C LYS A 7 -16.07 -26.52 41.18
N ARG A 8 -16.36 -25.82 40.07
CA ARG A 8 -16.84 -26.44 38.82
C ARG A 8 -15.73 -27.36 38.26
N PRO A 9 -16.07 -28.54 37.73
CA PRO A 9 -15.09 -29.43 37.11
C PRO A 9 -14.51 -28.75 35.86
N ARG A 10 -13.19 -28.72 35.74
CA ARG A 10 -12.51 -28.37 34.50
C ARG A 10 -12.80 -29.48 33.49
N HIS A 11 -13.44 -29.15 32.38
CA HIS A 11 -13.41 -30.01 31.21
C HIS A 11 -11.98 -30.00 30.67
N ASP A 12 -11.30 -31.14 30.76
CA ASP A 12 -10.08 -31.37 30.01
C ASP A 12 -10.44 -31.37 28.52
N VAL A 13 -10.25 -30.23 27.87
CA VAL A 13 -10.26 -30.13 26.41
C VAL A 13 -9.02 -30.87 25.94
N LYS A 14 -9.20 -32.08 25.40
CA LYS A 14 -8.15 -32.73 24.61
C LYS A 14 -7.86 -31.82 23.43
N VAL A 15 -6.72 -31.13 23.47
CA VAL A 15 -6.18 -30.42 22.31
C VAL A 15 -5.75 -31.47 21.30
N GLU A 16 -6.63 -31.79 20.35
CA GLU A 16 -6.20 -32.50 19.15
C GLU A 16 -5.22 -31.58 18.42
N VAL A 17 -3.94 -31.97 18.41
CA VAL A 17 -2.91 -31.28 17.63
C VAL A 17 -3.16 -31.63 16.16
N VAL A 18 -4.08 -30.89 15.53
CA VAL A 18 -4.36 -30.99 14.10
C VAL A 18 -3.13 -30.46 13.35
N SER A 19 -2.50 -31.31 12.54
CA SER A 19 -1.33 -30.94 11.73
C SER A 19 -1.66 -29.76 10.81
N LEU A 20 -0.75 -28.80 10.66
CA LEU A 20 -0.91 -27.68 9.73
C LEU A 20 -1.10 -28.15 8.28
N GLU A 21 -0.55 -29.31 7.90
CA GLU A 21 -0.79 -29.93 6.59
C GLU A 21 -2.27 -30.27 6.38
N SER A 22 -2.96 -30.71 7.43
CA SER A 22 -4.40 -31.01 7.36
C SER A 22 -5.28 -29.77 7.36
N LYS A 23 -4.87 -28.69 8.03
CA LYS A 23 -5.59 -27.40 8.00
C LYS A 23 -5.40 -26.67 6.66
N TYR A 24 -4.21 -26.78 6.07
CA TYR A 24 -3.83 -26.08 4.84
C TYR A 24 -3.28 -27.06 3.79
N PRO A 25 -4.13 -27.96 3.27
CA PRO A 25 -3.70 -29.08 2.44
C PRO A 25 -3.22 -28.66 1.05
N HIS A 26 -3.65 -27.50 0.56
CA HIS A 26 -3.52 -27.13 -0.85
C HIS A 26 -3.08 -25.68 -1.05
N ASN A 27 -2.38 -25.38 -2.15
CA ASN A 27 -1.92 -24.01 -2.49
C ASN A 27 -3.08 -23.05 -2.81
N VAL A 28 -4.23 -23.62 -3.19
CA VAL A 28 -5.50 -22.93 -3.41
C VAL A 28 -6.50 -23.37 -2.36
N MET A 29 -7.16 -22.42 -1.70
CA MET A 29 -8.14 -22.63 -0.64
C MET A 29 -9.40 -21.79 -0.90
N LEU A 30 -10.59 -22.30 -0.56
CA LEU A 30 -11.86 -21.57 -0.73
C LEU A 30 -12.12 -20.52 0.35
N TYR A 31 -11.37 -20.53 1.45
CA TYR A 31 -11.57 -19.66 2.62
C TYR A 31 -12.99 -19.77 3.22
N HIS A 32 -13.47 -21.00 3.35
CA HIS A 32 -14.82 -21.31 3.81
C HIS A 32 -15.02 -21.03 5.30
N TYR A 33 -14.10 -21.48 6.15
CA TYR A 33 -14.21 -21.36 7.62
C TYR A 33 -13.23 -20.34 8.19
N PRO A 34 -13.66 -19.44 9.09
CA PRO A 34 -12.74 -18.55 9.79
C PRO A 34 -11.66 -19.34 10.55
N PRO A 35 -10.40 -18.91 10.52
CA PRO A 35 -9.35 -19.53 11.31
C PRO A 35 -9.62 -19.33 12.80
N THR A 36 -9.35 -20.37 13.60
CA THR A 36 -9.50 -20.37 15.06
C THR A 36 -8.16 -20.32 15.79
N ASP A 37 -7.08 -20.08 15.05
CA ASP A 37 -5.73 -20.00 15.61
C ASP A 37 -5.49 -18.64 16.28
N ASP A 38 -4.83 -18.65 17.44
CA ASP A 38 -4.35 -17.44 18.08
C ASP A 38 -3.15 -16.87 17.30
N VAL A 39 -3.16 -15.56 17.06
CA VAL A 39 -2.12 -14.84 16.31
C VAL A 39 -1.68 -13.63 17.11
N HIS A 40 -0.36 -13.40 17.19
CA HIS A 40 0.18 -12.20 17.82
C HIS A 40 -0.23 -10.95 17.03
N ILE A 41 -0.43 -9.82 17.72
CA ILE A 41 -0.90 -8.58 17.07
C ILE A 41 0.10 -8.07 16.00
N GLU A 42 1.39 -8.27 16.23
CA GLU A 42 2.44 -7.91 15.27
C GLU A 42 2.37 -8.80 14.02
N GLU A 43 2.13 -10.10 14.19
CA GLU A 43 1.94 -11.04 13.07
C GLU A 43 0.65 -10.71 12.32
N PHE A 44 -0.43 -10.35 13.02
CA PHE A 44 -1.70 -9.93 12.43
C PHE A 44 -1.52 -8.72 11.50
N GLU A 45 -0.79 -7.69 11.96
CA GLU A 45 -0.48 -6.51 11.16
C GLU A 45 0.42 -6.85 9.96
N GLU A 46 1.46 -7.67 10.19
CA GLU A 46 2.36 -8.11 9.13
C GLU A 46 1.61 -8.84 8.01
N LEU A 47 0.74 -9.78 8.37
CA LEU A 47 -0.10 -10.55 7.44
C LEU A 47 -1.05 -9.64 6.63
N ALA A 48 -1.68 -8.67 7.29
CA ALA A 48 -2.56 -7.71 6.64
C ALA A 48 -1.80 -6.88 5.59
N LEU A 49 -0.66 -6.31 5.97
CA LEU A 49 0.16 -5.48 5.10
C LEU A 49 0.78 -6.29 3.95
N GLU A 50 1.21 -7.52 4.22
CA GLU A 50 1.77 -8.43 3.23
C GLU A 50 0.77 -8.76 2.13
N ARG A 51 -0.45 -9.18 2.50
CA ARG A 51 -1.49 -9.48 1.51
C ARG A 51 -1.96 -8.22 0.80
N LEU A 52 -2.04 -7.08 1.49
CA LEU A 52 -2.40 -5.83 0.84
C LEU A 52 -1.36 -5.43 -0.23
N ARG A 53 -0.05 -5.63 0.03
CA ARG A 53 1.00 -5.45 -0.99
C ARG A 53 0.78 -6.34 -2.20
N LEU A 54 0.47 -7.63 -1.98
CA LEU A 54 0.16 -8.59 -3.03
C LEU A 54 -1.02 -8.11 -3.89
N LEU A 55 -2.16 -7.78 -3.29
CA LEU A 55 -3.35 -7.34 -4.00
C LEU A 55 -3.12 -6.04 -4.78
N ARG A 56 -2.29 -5.12 -4.26
CA ARG A 56 -1.89 -3.89 -4.96
C ARG A 56 -0.93 -4.12 -6.13
N VAL A 57 -0.14 -5.20 -6.14
CA VAL A 57 0.62 -5.58 -7.34
C VAL A 57 -0.34 -5.98 -8.46
N LEU A 58 -1.38 -6.75 -8.13
CA LEU A 58 -2.42 -7.13 -9.11
C LEU A 58 -3.20 -5.91 -9.59
N ASP A 59 -3.56 -4.98 -8.69
CA ASP A 59 -4.19 -3.70 -9.02
C ASP A 59 -3.38 -2.85 -10.01
N ARG A 60 -2.06 -2.78 -9.81
CA ARG A 60 -1.15 -2.08 -10.74
C ARG A 60 -1.11 -2.76 -12.11
N ALA A 61 -1.12 -4.10 -12.16
CA ALA A 61 -1.18 -4.83 -13.42
C ALA A 61 -2.48 -4.54 -14.19
N PHE A 62 -3.61 -4.48 -13.47
CA PHE A 62 -4.91 -4.10 -14.02
C PHE A 62 -4.92 -2.65 -14.54
N THR A 63 -4.37 -1.70 -13.77
CA THR A 63 -4.29 -0.28 -14.17
C THR A 63 -3.46 -0.10 -15.44
N LYS A 64 -2.46 -0.97 -15.68
CA LYS A 64 -1.67 -1.01 -16.92
C LYS A 64 -2.40 -1.67 -18.10
N ASN A 65 -3.65 -2.08 -17.93
CA ASN A 65 -4.46 -2.80 -18.92
C ASN A 65 -3.80 -4.12 -19.40
N LEU A 66 -3.00 -4.76 -18.56
CA LEU A 66 -2.41 -6.06 -18.87
C LEU A 66 -3.49 -7.14 -18.78
N ARG A 67 -3.65 -7.94 -19.85
CA ARG A 67 -4.63 -9.02 -19.89
C ARG A 67 -4.29 -10.11 -18.87
N LEU A 68 -5.20 -10.41 -17.96
CA LEU A 68 -5.05 -11.42 -16.92
C LEU A 68 -4.52 -12.75 -17.50
N LEU A 69 -3.51 -13.33 -16.84
CA LEU A 69 -2.82 -14.59 -17.24
C LEU A 69 -2.08 -14.56 -18.59
N SER A 70 -1.96 -13.41 -19.28
CA SER A 70 -1.03 -13.30 -20.41
C SER A 70 0.42 -13.45 -19.95
N ASP A 71 1.33 -13.74 -20.88
CA ASP A 71 2.76 -13.88 -20.54
C ASP A 71 3.34 -12.56 -20.04
N GLU A 72 2.98 -11.43 -20.66
CA GLU A 72 3.35 -10.09 -20.20
C GLU A 72 2.82 -9.78 -18.78
N TRP A 73 1.58 -10.20 -18.48
CA TRP A 73 0.99 -10.03 -17.16
C TRP A 73 1.74 -10.86 -16.12
N LYS A 74 2.06 -12.13 -16.43
CA LYS A 74 2.80 -13.03 -15.54
C LYS A 74 4.22 -12.50 -15.29
N GLU A 75 4.91 -12.06 -16.34
CA GLU A 75 6.26 -11.49 -16.22
C GLU A 75 6.25 -10.25 -15.33
N TYR A 76 5.32 -9.33 -15.54
CA TYR A 76 5.17 -8.13 -14.72
C TYR A 76 4.86 -8.46 -13.25
N VAL A 77 3.86 -9.32 -13.00
CA VAL A 77 3.47 -9.70 -11.63
C VAL A 77 4.61 -10.43 -10.93
N ASN A 78 5.32 -11.33 -11.62
CA ASN A 78 6.45 -12.07 -11.04
C ASN A 78 7.62 -11.15 -10.66
N ALA A 79 7.95 -10.20 -11.54
CA ALA A 79 9.00 -9.21 -11.28
C ALA A 79 8.64 -8.32 -10.08
N GLU A 80 7.40 -7.84 -10.03
CA GLU A 80 6.93 -6.94 -8.96
C GLU A 80 6.80 -7.66 -7.61
N LEU A 81 6.26 -8.88 -7.57
CA LEU A 81 6.20 -9.68 -6.34
C LEU A 81 7.61 -10.00 -5.82
N THR A 82 8.55 -10.27 -6.72
CA THR A 82 9.96 -10.45 -6.34
C THR A 82 10.56 -9.16 -5.76
N ARG A 83 10.26 -8.01 -6.36
CA ARG A 83 10.73 -6.69 -5.92
C ARG A 83 10.18 -6.32 -4.53
N GLU A 84 8.93 -6.68 -4.24
CA GLU A 84 8.27 -6.44 -2.94
C GLU A 84 8.64 -7.48 -1.87
N GLY A 85 9.50 -8.47 -2.19
CA GLY A 85 9.92 -9.52 -1.26
C GLY A 85 8.89 -10.64 -1.05
N LEU A 86 7.86 -10.73 -1.88
CA LEU A 86 6.73 -11.65 -1.79
C LEU A 86 6.97 -12.99 -2.52
N ARG A 87 8.22 -13.47 -2.52
CA ARG A 87 8.61 -14.71 -3.22
C ARG A 87 7.90 -15.96 -2.69
N SER A 88 7.40 -15.92 -1.47
CA SER A 88 6.57 -16.99 -0.89
C SER A 88 5.28 -17.18 -1.67
N TYR A 89 4.55 -16.11 -1.99
CA TYR A 89 3.32 -16.18 -2.78
C TYR A 89 3.57 -16.64 -4.21
N LEU A 90 4.73 -16.31 -4.80
CA LEU A 90 5.11 -16.84 -6.12
C LEU A 90 5.21 -18.36 -6.13
N ARG A 91 5.66 -18.98 -5.02
CA ARG A 91 5.67 -20.45 -4.91
C ARG A 91 4.26 -21.03 -4.87
N LEU A 92 3.27 -20.33 -4.31
CA LEU A 92 1.87 -20.76 -4.38
C LEU A 92 1.30 -20.68 -5.81
N CYS A 93 1.83 -19.78 -6.64
CA CYS A 93 1.46 -19.61 -8.04
C CYS A 93 2.36 -20.39 -9.02
N SER A 94 3.16 -21.32 -8.52
CA SER A 94 4.05 -22.18 -9.33
C SER A 94 3.62 -23.64 -9.19
N ALA A 95 3.78 -24.41 -10.27
CA ALA A 95 3.44 -25.83 -10.26
C ALA A 95 4.33 -26.61 -9.29
N GLY A 96 3.73 -27.54 -8.53
CA GLY A 96 4.41 -28.40 -7.57
C GLY A 96 4.16 -27.98 -6.13
N GLY A 97 3.06 -28.46 -5.54
CA GLY A 97 2.83 -28.41 -4.10
C GLY A 97 3.87 -29.23 -3.32
N SER A 98 4.98 -28.59 -2.96
CA SER A 98 5.95 -29.18 -2.05
C SER A 98 5.33 -29.32 -0.65
N LYS A 99 5.56 -30.47 0.01
CA LYS A 99 5.17 -30.73 1.40
C LYS A 99 6.17 -30.14 2.41
N HIS A 100 7.09 -29.31 1.94
CA HIS A 100 8.06 -28.68 2.81
C HIS A 100 7.37 -27.72 3.78
N GLU A 101 7.82 -27.71 5.04
CA GLU A 101 7.24 -26.90 6.11
C GLU A 101 7.06 -25.43 5.71
N SER A 102 8.01 -24.88 4.94
CA SER A 102 7.93 -23.49 4.46
C SER A 102 6.71 -23.20 3.57
N ASP A 103 6.25 -24.18 2.81
CA ASP A 103 5.13 -24.01 1.89
C ASP A 103 3.80 -24.13 2.66
N ILE A 104 3.73 -25.02 3.65
CA ILE A 104 2.60 -25.11 4.57
C ILE A 104 2.44 -23.80 5.37
N GLN A 105 3.56 -23.25 5.87
CA GLN A 105 3.54 -21.93 6.52
C GLN A 105 3.09 -20.83 5.57
N THR A 106 3.50 -20.89 4.30
CA THR A 106 3.03 -19.92 3.30
C THR A 106 1.52 -20.02 3.05
N ARG A 107 0.96 -21.24 3.01
CA ARG A 107 -0.49 -21.46 2.90
C ARG A 107 -1.24 -20.94 4.14
N ARG A 108 -0.70 -21.15 5.35
CA ARG A 108 -1.24 -20.56 6.58
C ARG A 108 -1.28 -19.03 6.48
N ARG A 109 -0.19 -18.40 6.08
CA ARG A 109 -0.12 -16.94 5.91
C ARG A 109 -1.13 -16.43 4.88
N ASP A 110 -1.26 -17.09 3.74
CA ASP A 110 -2.26 -16.77 2.71
C ASP A 110 -3.69 -16.88 3.26
N TYR A 111 -3.99 -17.95 4.00
CA TYR A 111 -5.30 -18.16 4.59
C TYR A 111 -5.66 -17.10 5.64
N LEU A 112 -4.78 -16.89 6.63
CA LEU A 112 -5.02 -15.94 7.71
C LEU A 112 -5.16 -14.52 7.18
N SER A 113 -4.22 -14.10 6.32
CA SER A 113 -4.21 -12.74 5.78
C SER A 113 -5.47 -12.41 4.98
N HIS A 114 -6.09 -13.38 4.31
CA HIS A 114 -7.37 -13.20 3.62
C HIS A 114 -8.48 -12.80 4.59
N PHE A 115 -8.65 -13.55 5.69
CA PHE A 115 -9.67 -13.26 6.69
C PHE A 115 -9.41 -11.93 7.41
N ILE A 116 -8.14 -11.59 7.68
CA ILE A 116 -7.78 -10.30 8.27
C ILE A 116 -8.22 -9.14 7.36
N LEU A 117 -7.99 -9.24 6.06
CA LEU A 117 -8.40 -8.19 5.12
C LEU A 117 -9.92 -8.10 4.95
N ARG A 118 -10.69 -9.19 5.13
CA ARG A 118 -12.17 -9.11 5.13
C ARG A 118 -12.68 -8.12 6.17
N LEU A 119 -12.07 -8.07 7.36
CA LEU A 119 -12.42 -7.11 8.42
C LEU A 119 -12.22 -5.65 7.99
N ALA A 120 -11.21 -5.37 7.16
CA ALA A 120 -10.92 -4.01 6.71
C ALA A 120 -11.76 -3.58 5.49
N TYR A 121 -12.01 -4.50 4.56
CA TYR A 121 -12.59 -4.22 3.25
C TYR A 121 -14.11 -4.43 3.15
N CYS A 122 -14.76 -4.98 4.18
CA CYS A 122 -16.23 -5.08 4.24
C CYS A 122 -16.97 -3.76 4.54
N ARG A 123 -16.24 -2.67 4.84
CA ARG A 123 -16.81 -1.40 5.33
C ARG A 123 -17.60 -0.59 4.31
N SER A 124 -17.21 -0.64 3.04
CA SER A 124 -17.91 0.06 1.96
C SER A 124 -18.01 -0.84 0.74
N GLU A 125 -19.00 -0.57 -0.10
CA GLU A 125 -19.17 -1.33 -1.34
C GLU A 125 -17.97 -1.18 -2.28
N ASP A 126 -17.37 0.00 -2.36
CA ASP A 126 -16.20 0.23 -3.21
C ASP A 126 -14.99 -0.61 -2.75
N LEU A 127 -14.77 -0.69 -1.43
CA LEU A 127 -13.71 -1.53 -0.86
C LEU A 127 -14.01 -3.02 -1.09
N THR A 128 -15.28 -3.43 -0.92
CA THR A 128 -15.73 -4.80 -1.14
C THR A 128 -15.52 -5.21 -2.60
N ARG A 129 -15.96 -4.37 -3.55
CA ARG A 129 -15.79 -4.60 -4.99
C ARG A 129 -14.32 -4.68 -5.38
N TRP A 130 -13.48 -3.79 -4.85
CA TRP A 130 -12.04 -3.82 -5.10
C TRP A 130 -11.41 -5.12 -4.56
N PHE A 131 -11.70 -5.49 -3.31
CA PHE A 131 -11.14 -6.67 -2.66
C PHE A 131 -11.54 -7.96 -3.38
N VAL A 132 -12.82 -8.15 -3.70
CA VAL A 132 -13.31 -9.31 -4.45
C VAL A 132 -12.62 -9.39 -5.81
N ALA A 133 -12.51 -8.28 -6.54
CA ALA A 133 -11.85 -8.28 -7.84
C ALA A 133 -10.37 -8.72 -7.76
N ARG A 134 -9.60 -8.17 -6.82
CA ARG A 134 -8.17 -8.50 -6.66
C ARG A 134 -7.97 -9.94 -6.14
N GLU A 135 -8.81 -10.39 -5.21
CA GLU A 135 -8.77 -11.77 -4.70
C GLU A 135 -9.10 -12.80 -5.78
N MET A 136 -10.08 -12.50 -6.63
CA MET A 136 -10.44 -13.37 -7.74
C MET A 136 -9.35 -13.44 -8.82
N GLU A 137 -8.57 -12.37 -9.03
CA GLU A 137 -7.38 -12.43 -9.88
C GLU A 137 -6.29 -13.31 -9.26
N LEU A 138 -6.03 -13.18 -7.95
CA LEU A 138 -5.09 -14.03 -7.23
C LEU A 138 -5.51 -15.51 -7.28
N PHE A 139 -6.79 -15.79 -7.04
CA PHE A 139 -7.35 -17.13 -7.12
C PHE A 139 -7.13 -17.74 -8.51
N ARG A 140 -7.50 -17.02 -9.58
CA ARG A 140 -7.30 -17.49 -10.95
C ARG A 140 -5.83 -17.74 -11.26
N TYR A 141 -4.93 -16.91 -10.72
CA TYR A 141 -3.50 -17.10 -10.90
C TYR A 141 -2.97 -18.36 -10.20
N LYS A 142 -3.36 -18.58 -8.94
CA LYS A 142 -2.99 -19.81 -8.21
C LYS A 142 -3.60 -21.05 -8.86
N PHE A 143 -4.86 -20.99 -9.27
CA PHE A 143 -5.57 -22.12 -9.89
C PHE A 143 -4.99 -22.51 -11.25
N ALA A 144 -4.62 -21.52 -12.08
CA ALA A 144 -4.01 -21.77 -13.39
C ALA A 144 -2.62 -22.42 -13.31
N ALA A 145 -1.96 -22.38 -12.14
CA ALA A 145 -0.66 -23.01 -11.92
C ALA A 145 -0.76 -24.49 -11.49
N LEU A 146 -1.97 -24.98 -11.17
CA LEU A 146 -2.19 -26.35 -10.72
C LEU A 146 -2.03 -27.36 -11.86
N SER A 147 -1.44 -28.50 -11.54
CA SER A 147 -1.45 -29.68 -12.41
C SER A 147 -2.83 -30.35 -12.43
N SER A 148 -3.09 -31.17 -13.45
CA SER A 148 -4.36 -31.90 -13.56
C SER A 148 -4.67 -32.79 -12.34
N SER A 149 -3.65 -33.35 -11.68
CA SER A 149 -3.85 -34.13 -10.45
C SER A 149 -4.21 -33.25 -9.25
N GLU A 150 -3.57 -32.08 -9.11
CA GLU A 150 -3.88 -31.12 -8.05
C GLU A 150 -5.29 -30.55 -8.20
N VAL A 151 -5.74 -30.28 -9.44
CA VAL A 151 -7.12 -29.87 -9.71
C VAL A 151 -8.11 -30.94 -9.26
N LYS A 152 -7.88 -32.21 -9.60
CA LYS A 152 -8.74 -33.33 -9.15
C LYS A 152 -8.80 -33.42 -7.62
N GLN A 153 -7.64 -33.39 -6.96
CA GLN A 153 -7.55 -33.41 -5.51
C GLN A 153 -8.30 -32.23 -4.87
N PHE A 154 -8.17 -31.03 -5.45
CA PHE A 154 -8.87 -29.84 -4.99
C PHE A 154 -10.40 -30.00 -5.09
N LEU A 155 -10.91 -30.53 -6.20
CA LEU A 155 -12.35 -30.74 -6.39
C LEU A 155 -12.91 -31.72 -5.37
N GLU A 156 -12.23 -32.87 -5.19
CA GLU A 156 -12.61 -33.89 -4.21
C GLU A 156 -12.60 -33.34 -2.77
N SER A 157 -11.56 -32.60 -2.41
CA SER A 157 -11.40 -32.06 -1.04
C SER A 157 -12.42 -30.98 -0.68
N ASN A 158 -12.97 -30.29 -1.69
CA ASN A 158 -13.96 -29.22 -1.48
C ASN A 158 -15.39 -29.65 -1.82
N GLY A 159 -15.63 -30.95 -2.05
CA GLY A 159 -16.97 -31.50 -2.25
C GLY A 159 -17.61 -31.16 -3.61
N PHE A 160 -16.80 -30.95 -4.65
CA PHE A 160 -17.32 -30.80 -6.01
C PHE A 160 -17.63 -32.19 -6.59
N GLU A 161 -18.90 -32.45 -6.93
CA GLU A 161 -19.35 -33.68 -7.60
C GLU A 161 -19.06 -33.65 -9.11
N ILE A 162 -17.81 -33.34 -9.48
CA ILE A 162 -17.38 -33.21 -10.88
C ILE A 162 -16.33 -34.27 -11.18
N HIS A 163 -16.71 -35.25 -12.00
CA HIS A 163 -15.85 -36.38 -12.36
C HIS A 163 -15.47 -36.33 -13.86
N PRO A 164 -14.27 -36.80 -14.21
CA PRO A 164 -13.86 -36.91 -15.60
C PRO A 164 -14.75 -37.93 -16.34
N LEU A 165 -15.01 -37.68 -17.61
CA LEU A 165 -15.73 -38.59 -18.49
C LEU A 165 -14.96 -39.91 -18.65
N THR A 166 -15.71 -41.01 -18.75
CA THR A 166 -15.12 -42.29 -19.19
C THR A 166 -14.78 -42.22 -20.68
N GLU A 167 -13.87 -43.09 -21.13
CA GLU A 167 -13.51 -43.17 -22.57
C GLU A 167 -14.74 -43.39 -23.45
N ALA A 168 -15.65 -44.27 -23.05
CA ALA A 168 -16.90 -44.52 -23.78
C ALA A 168 -17.80 -43.28 -23.87
N GLN A 169 -17.90 -42.49 -22.80
CA GLN A 169 -18.67 -41.24 -22.82
C GLN A 169 -17.99 -40.18 -23.68
N LYS A 170 -16.66 -40.11 -23.65
CA LYS A 170 -15.86 -39.19 -24.47
C LYS A 170 -16.03 -39.50 -25.96
N ASP A 171 -16.01 -40.78 -26.33
CA ASP A 171 -16.22 -41.24 -27.70
C ASP A 171 -17.60 -40.86 -28.26
N GLU A 172 -18.64 -40.84 -27.43
CA GLU A 172 -20.01 -40.47 -27.83
C GLU A 172 -20.16 -38.98 -28.21
N VAL A 173 -19.25 -38.11 -27.72
CA VAL A 173 -19.31 -36.66 -27.92
C VAL A 173 -18.09 -36.09 -28.63
N LYS A 174 -17.15 -36.93 -29.07
CA LYS A 174 -15.84 -36.53 -29.60
C LYS A 174 -15.91 -35.50 -30.73
N ASP A 175 -16.85 -35.65 -31.66
CA ASP A 175 -17.00 -34.73 -32.78
C ASP A 175 -17.32 -33.31 -32.28
N GLY A 176 -18.20 -33.21 -31.28
CA GLY A 176 -18.51 -31.95 -30.61
C GLY A 176 -17.34 -31.38 -29.79
N LEU A 177 -16.52 -32.24 -29.17
CA LEU A 177 -15.31 -31.81 -28.47
C LEU A 177 -14.27 -31.24 -29.45
N TYR A 178 -14.12 -31.83 -30.63
CA TYR A 178 -13.22 -31.36 -31.69
C TYR A 178 -13.66 -30.01 -32.27
N GLU A 179 -14.97 -29.84 -32.51
CA GLU A 179 -15.52 -28.58 -33.01
C GLU A 179 -15.43 -27.44 -31.99
N SER A 180 -15.68 -27.73 -30.71
CA SER A 180 -15.69 -26.72 -29.64
C SER A 180 -14.30 -26.32 -29.13
N THR A 181 -13.30 -27.20 -29.28
CA THR A 181 -11.91 -26.95 -28.84
C THR A 181 -11.03 -26.48 -30.01
N ALA A 182 -11.48 -25.43 -30.69
CA ALA A 182 -10.79 -24.91 -31.87
C ALA A 182 -9.33 -24.48 -31.57
N GLY A 183 -8.41 -24.81 -32.48
CA GLY A 183 -6.99 -24.44 -32.37
C GLY A 183 -6.09 -25.44 -31.64
N GLN A 184 -6.62 -26.58 -31.20
CA GLN A 184 -5.82 -27.72 -30.71
C GLN A 184 -5.86 -28.88 -31.70
N SER A 185 -4.79 -29.69 -31.76
CA SER A 185 -4.79 -30.90 -32.58
C SER A 185 -5.68 -31.97 -31.96
N VAL A 186 -6.28 -32.82 -32.81
CA VAL A 186 -7.14 -33.94 -32.39
C VAL A 186 -6.45 -34.82 -31.34
N SER A 187 -5.19 -35.20 -31.60
CA SER A 187 -4.39 -36.01 -30.66
C SER A 187 -4.21 -35.35 -29.29
N LYS A 188 -4.13 -34.01 -29.23
CA LYS A 188 -4.05 -33.29 -27.96
C LYS A 188 -5.39 -33.33 -27.21
N ILE A 189 -6.50 -33.18 -27.92
CA ILE A 189 -7.86 -33.24 -27.35
C ILE A 189 -8.15 -34.62 -26.79
N GLU A 190 -7.73 -35.68 -27.48
CA GLU A 190 -7.87 -37.07 -27.01
C GLU A 190 -7.12 -37.34 -25.69
N LEU A 191 -6.01 -36.64 -25.44
CA LEU A 191 -5.25 -36.73 -24.18
C LEU A 191 -5.82 -35.90 -23.02
N LEU A 192 -6.73 -34.96 -23.28
CA LEU A 192 -7.30 -34.11 -22.25
C LEU A 192 -8.43 -34.82 -21.48
N ASP A 193 -8.49 -34.58 -20.17
CA ASP A 193 -9.67 -34.92 -19.38
C ASP A 193 -10.80 -33.93 -19.68
N PHE A 194 -12.00 -34.47 -19.93
CA PHE A 194 -13.23 -33.69 -20.11
C PHE A 194 -14.21 -34.00 -18.98
N TYR A 195 -15.04 -33.02 -18.66
CA TYR A 195 -16.01 -33.05 -17.58
C TYR A 195 -17.37 -32.66 -18.11
N LYS A 196 -18.41 -33.33 -17.63
CA LYS A 196 -19.80 -33.02 -17.95
C LYS A 196 -20.42 -32.25 -16.80
N VAL A 197 -20.91 -31.05 -17.08
CA VAL A 197 -21.50 -30.15 -16.07
C VAL A 197 -22.79 -29.53 -16.61
N PRO A 198 -23.74 -29.13 -15.76
CA PRO A 198 -24.88 -28.33 -16.19
C PRO A 198 -24.42 -27.06 -16.92
N PHE A 199 -25.02 -26.75 -18.07
CA PHE A 199 -24.56 -25.58 -18.86
C PHE A 199 -24.75 -24.24 -18.12
N THR A 200 -25.68 -24.21 -17.17
CA THR A 200 -25.96 -23.06 -16.29
C THR A 200 -24.80 -22.69 -15.38
N ASP A 201 -23.88 -23.63 -15.14
CA ASP A 201 -22.76 -23.43 -14.23
C ASP A 201 -21.55 -22.81 -14.94
N VAL A 202 -21.59 -22.75 -16.28
CA VAL A 202 -20.50 -22.27 -17.16
C VAL A 202 -20.99 -21.30 -18.24
N LEU A 203 -21.88 -20.37 -17.86
CA LEU A 203 -22.49 -19.43 -18.79
C LEU A 203 -21.47 -18.54 -19.53
N ASP A 204 -20.32 -18.24 -18.92
CA ASP A 204 -19.24 -17.48 -19.54
C ASP A 204 -18.58 -18.25 -20.71
N LEU A 205 -18.45 -19.58 -20.59
CA LEU A 205 -17.95 -20.45 -21.65
C LEU A 205 -18.98 -20.58 -22.77
N VAL A 206 -20.25 -20.74 -22.41
CA VAL A 206 -21.38 -20.84 -23.35
C VAL A 206 -21.49 -19.58 -24.20
N ARG A 207 -21.50 -18.40 -23.57
CA ARG A 207 -21.55 -17.11 -24.25
C ARG A 207 -20.39 -16.94 -25.24
N GLY A 208 -19.22 -17.45 -24.88
CA GLY A 208 -18.02 -17.42 -25.72
C GLY A 208 -17.94 -18.52 -26.79
N ARG A 209 -18.90 -19.46 -26.82
CA ARG A 209 -18.85 -20.69 -27.65
C ARG A 209 -17.54 -21.46 -27.44
N ARG A 210 -17.08 -21.54 -26.18
CA ARG A 210 -15.83 -22.21 -25.77
C ARG A 210 -16.02 -23.59 -25.16
N CYS A 211 -17.23 -24.14 -25.22
CA CYS A 211 -17.55 -25.48 -24.73
C CYS A 211 -18.57 -26.15 -25.65
N TYR A 212 -18.56 -27.48 -25.67
CA TYR A 212 -19.59 -28.25 -26.39
C TYR A 212 -20.86 -28.38 -25.55
N LEU A 213 -22.02 -28.27 -26.18
CA LEU A 213 -23.34 -28.38 -25.53
C LEU A 213 -24.13 -29.55 -26.10
N LYS A 214 -24.63 -30.44 -25.23
CA LYS A 214 -25.52 -31.55 -25.61
C LYS A 214 -26.53 -31.81 -24.50
N ALA A 215 -27.82 -31.79 -24.85
CA ALA A 215 -28.93 -32.15 -23.97
C ALA A 215 -28.93 -31.46 -22.59
N GLY A 216 -28.65 -30.15 -22.55
CA GLY A 216 -28.64 -29.36 -21.29
C GLY A 216 -27.33 -29.45 -20.49
N PHE A 217 -26.30 -30.11 -21.02
CA PHE A 217 -24.98 -30.19 -20.38
C PHE A 217 -23.92 -29.53 -21.24
N ALA A 218 -22.92 -28.95 -20.57
CA ALA A 218 -21.69 -28.47 -21.15
C ALA A 218 -20.55 -29.47 -20.89
N TYR A 219 -19.70 -29.61 -21.89
CA TYR A 219 -18.51 -30.45 -21.85
C TYR A 219 -17.28 -29.54 -21.88
N VAL A 220 -16.50 -29.59 -20.82
CA VAL A 220 -15.41 -28.65 -20.52
C VAL A 220 -14.14 -29.42 -20.19
N ASN A 221 -12.97 -28.85 -20.47
CA ASN A 221 -11.69 -29.48 -20.09
C ASN A 221 -11.24 -29.01 -18.70
N THR A 222 -10.14 -29.57 -18.18
CA THR A 222 -9.60 -29.22 -16.85
C THR A 222 -9.32 -27.72 -16.66
N LEU A 223 -8.89 -27.00 -17.70
CA LEU A 223 -8.58 -25.57 -17.61
C LEU A 223 -9.84 -24.71 -17.44
N ASP A 224 -10.95 -25.18 -17.98
CA ASP A 224 -12.24 -24.48 -17.97
C ASP A 224 -12.97 -24.63 -16.62
N LEU A 225 -12.58 -25.59 -15.78
CA LEU A 225 -13.13 -25.78 -14.43
C LEU A 225 -12.93 -24.56 -13.52
N VAL A 226 -11.97 -23.70 -13.84
CA VAL A 226 -11.76 -22.42 -13.15
C VAL A 226 -13.00 -21.53 -13.19
N SER A 227 -13.88 -21.66 -14.20
CA SER A 227 -15.13 -20.90 -14.27
C SER A 227 -16.10 -21.30 -13.14
N ILE A 228 -16.29 -22.61 -12.95
CA ILE A 228 -17.19 -23.17 -11.94
C ILE A 228 -16.65 -22.90 -10.54
N VAL A 229 -15.39 -23.29 -10.31
CA VAL A 229 -14.74 -23.09 -9.01
C VAL A 229 -14.61 -21.60 -8.70
N GLY A 230 -14.35 -20.78 -9.70
CA GLY A 230 -14.26 -19.33 -9.55
C GLY A 230 -15.58 -18.70 -9.11
N THR A 231 -16.72 -19.17 -9.62
CA THR A 231 -18.04 -18.71 -9.17
C THR A 231 -18.25 -19.04 -7.70
N ARG A 232 -17.99 -20.29 -7.30
CA ARG A 232 -18.08 -20.71 -5.89
C ARG A 232 -17.15 -19.92 -4.97
N GLN A 233 -15.91 -19.69 -5.41
CA GLN A 233 -14.92 -18.90 -4.68
C GLN A 233 -15.39 -17.46 -4.46
N GLN A 234 -15.97 -16.84 -5.49
CA GLN A 234 -16.48 -15.47 -5.39
C GLN A 234 -17.62 -15.39 -4.38
N GLU A 235 -18.58 -16.32 -4.44
CA GLU A 235 -19.68 -16.40 -3.48
C GLU A 235 -19.17 -16.56 -2.04
N GLU A 236 -18.19 -17.43 -1.80
CA GLU A 236 -17.59 -17.64 -0.48
C GLU A 236 -16.93 -16.36 0.07
N ILE A 237 -16.25 -15.60 -0.78
CA ILE A 237 -15.63 -14.33 -0.39
C ILE A 237 -16.72 -13.29 -0.08
N GLU A 238 -17.72 -13.16 -0.93
CA GLU A 238 -18.81 -12.19 -0.77
C GLU A 238 -19.66 -12.47 0.49
N GLN A 239 -20.04 -13.74 0.71
CA GLN A 239 -20.74 -14.16 1.93
C GLN A 239 -19.89 -13.90 3.17
N GLY A 240 -18.58 -14.20 3.10
CA GLY A 240 -17.64 -13.93 4.18
C GLY A 240 -17.49 -12.45 4.51
N LEU A 241 -17.47 -11.57 3.50
CA LEU A 241 -17.44 -10.12 3.69
C LEU A 241 -18.75 -9.61 4.31
N GLN A 242 -19.89 -10.15 3.89
CA GLN A 242 -21.19 -9.78 4.46
C GLN A 242 -21.32 -10.22 5.93
N ALA A 243 -20.83 -11.41 6.27
CA ALA A 243 -20.75 -11.87 7.66
C ALA A 243 -19.81 -10.98 8.49
N ALA A 244 -18.62 -10.67 7.97
CA ALA A 244 -17.68 -9.77 8.63
C ALA A 244 -18.27 -8.37 8.86
N LYS A 245 -19.04 -7.85 7.89
CA LYS A 245 -19.73 -6.55 7.98
C LYS A 245 -20.66 -6.47 9.19
N GLY A 246 -21.36 -7.56 9.52
CA GLY A 246 -22.24 -7.63 10.70
C GLY A 246 -21.51 -7.55 12.04
N LEU A 247 -20.21 -7.85 12.06
CA LEU A 247 -19.37 -7.85 13.26
C LEU A 247 -18.45 -6.61 13.35
N VAL A 248 -18.53 -5.69 12.39
CA VAL A 248 -17.60 -4.54 12.32
C VAL A 248 -17.64 -3.68 13.57
N GLU A 249 -18.82 -3.42 14.15
CA GLU A 249 -18.94 -2.56 15.35
C GLU A 249 -18.22 -3.15 16.56
N GLU A 250 -18.30 -4.48 16.75
CA GLU A 250 -17.59 -5.19 17.82
C GLU A 250 -16.08 -5.17 17.59
N VAL A 251 -15.64 -5.43 16.36
CA VAL A 251 -14.23 -5.37 15.95
C VAL A 251 -13.66 -3.95 16.12
N GLU A 252 -14.46 -2.93 15.86
CA GLU A 252 -14.04 -1.53 16.00
C GLU A 252 -13.96 -1.05 17.46
N GLY A 253 -14.64 -1.74 18.38
CA GLY A 253 -14.53 -1.53 19.82
C GLY A 253 -13.16 -1.92 20.39
N ASP A 254 -12.42 -2.80 19.71
CA ASP A 254 -11.05 -3.15 20.09
C ASP A 254 -10.05 -2.15 19.47
N GLU A 255 -9.55 -1.23 20.31
CA GLU A 255 -8.62 -0.19 19.88
C GLU A 255 -7.32 -0.72 19.26
N ARG A 256 -6.90 -1.95 19.60
CA ARG A 256 -5.63 -2.54 19.15
C ARG A 256 -5.65 -2.79 17.64
N ILE A 257 -6.79 -3.24 17.12
CA ILE A 257 -6.96 -3.62 15.70
C ILE A 257 -7.73 -2.54 14.92
N SER A 258 -8.64 -1.81 15.57
CA SER A 258 -9.53 -0.84 14.92
C SER A 258 -8.76 0.24 14.15
N ARG A 259 -7.73 0.83 14.77
CA ARG A 259 -6.88 1.86 14.14
C ARG A 259 -6.17 1.33 12.90
N MET A 260 -5.51 0.18 13.03
CA MET A 260 -4.78 -0.46 11.94
C MET A 260 -5.73 -0.82 10.78
N LEU A 261 -6.85 -1.48 11.07
CA LEU A 261 -7.82 -1.87 10.04
C LEU A 261 -8.39 -0.65 9.31
N LYS A 262 -8.69 0.46 10.01
CA LYS A 262 -9.15 1.71 9.40
C LYS A 262 -8.07 2.36 8.54
N ALA A 263 -6.80 2.24 8.94
CA ALA A 263 -5.68 2.79 8.19
C ALA A 263 -5.39 2.00 6.89
N LEU A 264 -5.57 0.67 6.86
CA LEU A 264 -5.08 -0.22 5.78
C LEU A 264 -5.36 0.28 4.35
N HIS A 265 -6.60 0.70 4.04
CA HIS A 265 -6.93 1.18 2.69
C HIS A 265 -6.17 2.45 2.28
N ASN A 266 -5.77 3.27 3.26
CA ASN A 266 -4.96 4.48 3.07
C ASN A 266 -3.47 4.27 3.37
N SER A 267 -3.11 3.17 4.01
CA SER A 267 -1.74 2.87 4.40
C SER A 267 -0.89 2.76 3.14
N TYR A 268 0.18 3.54 3.09
CA TYR A 268 1.17 3.44 2.04
C TYR A 268 1.95 2.13 2.24
N THR A 269 1.92 1.25 1.23
CA THR A 269 2.61 -0.05 1.28
C THR A 269 3.84 -0.10 0.37
N GLY A 270 4.28 1.05 -0.14
CA GLY A 270 5.46 1.15 -1.00
C GLY A 270 6.75 1.21 -0.19
N LYS A 271 7.85 1.53 -0.88
CA LYS A 271 9.20 1.63 -0.31
C LYS A 271 9.24 2.58 0.89
N ASP A 272 9.80 2.12 2.02
CA ASP A 272 10.04 2.96 3.19
C ASP A 272 11.18 3.96 2.91
N TYR A 273 10.89 5.25 3.06
CA TYR A 273 11.81 6.36 2.84
C TYR A 273 12.43 6.89 4.14
N THR A 274 12.23 6.24 5.29
CA THR A 274 12.84 6.63 6.59
C THR A 274 14.37 6.63 6.55
N VAL A 275 14.96 5.74 5.75
CA VAL A 275 16.41 5.59 5.61
C VAL A 275 16.76 5.68 4.13
N CYS A 276 17.29 6.84 3.71
CA CYS A 276 17.90 6.95 2.40
C CYS A 276 19.20 6.15 2.38
N ARG A 277 19.29 5.16 1.49
CA ARG A 277 20.50 4.33 1.29
C ARG A 277 21.31 4.78 0.07
N ASP A 278 20.83 5.81 -0.63
CA ASP A 278 21.46 6.37 -1.82
C ASP A 278 22.34 7.58 -1.43
N ALA A 279 23.12 8.10 -2.38
CA ALA A 279 24.06 9.20 -2.17
C ALA A 279 23.40 10.41 -1.48
N ALA A 280 24.14 11.02 -0.55
CA ALA A 280 23.72 12.22 0.16
C ALA A 280 23.46 13.37 -0.83
N ILE A 281 22.35 14.08 -0.64
CA ILE A 281 21.98 15.24 -1.48
C ILE A 281 22.47 16.51 -0.77
N PRO A 282 23.40 17.27 -1.37
CA PRO A 282 23.88 18.53 -0.80
C PRO A 282 22.83 19.63 -0.92
N ILE A 283 22.76 20.55 0.06
CA ILE A 283 21.71 21.59 0.09
C ILE A 283 21.83 22.60 -1.06
N GLU A 284 23.03 22.77 -1.58
CA GLU A 284 23.36 23.65 -2.70
C GLU A 284 22.65 23.20 -3.99
N SER A 285 22.32 21.90 -4.09
CA SER A 285 21.60 21.34 -5.24
C SER A 285 20.08 21.49 -5.14
N LEU A 286 19.53 21.85 -3.97
CA LEU A 286 18.08 21.84 -3.73
C LEU A 286 17.32 22.80 -4.63
N ASP A 287 17.88 23.98 -4.94
CA ASP A 287 17.23 24.97 -5.78
C ASP A 287 17.03 24.44 -7.20
N GLN A 288 18.05 23.78 -7.75
CA GLN A 288 17.96 23.13 -9.06
C GLN A 288 17.01 21.93 -9.03
N LEU A 289 17.17 21.06 -8.03
CA LEU A 289 16.36 19.85 -7.87
C LEU A 289 14.88 20.17 -7.64
N SER A 290 14.56 21.32 -7.03
CA SER A 290 13.18 21.79 -6.86
C SER A 290 12.48 21.98 -8.20
N LYS A 291 13.21 22.41 -9.23
CA LYS A 291 12.68 22.69 -10.56
C LYS A 291 12.60 21.43 -11.42
N THR A 292 13.58 20.54 -11.29
CA THR A 292 13.72 19.37 -12.17
C THR A 292 13.11 18.10 -11.62
N SER A 293 13.11 17.91 -10.30
CA SER A 293 12.88 16.58 -9.70
C SER A 293 11.93 16.53 -8.52
N MET A 294 11.57 17.67 -7.92
CA MET A 294 10.57 17.69 -6.87
C MET A 294 9.15 17.68 -7.45
N PRO A 295 8.20 16.92 -6.86
CA PRO A 295 6.79 17.07 -7.19
C PRO A 295 6.28 18.45 -6.78
N LEU A 296 5.17 18.87 -7.37
CA LEU A 296 4.58 20.20 -7.17
C LEU A 296 4.38 20.56 -5.69
N CYS A 297 3.94 19.61 -4.85
CA CYS A 297 3.78 19.83 -3.40
C CYS A 297 5.10 20.21 -2.69
N MET A 298 6.22 19.61 -3.08
CA MET A 298 7.53 19.88 -2.47
C MET A 298 8.21 21.09 -3.11
N ARG A 299 8.05 21.29 -4.42
CA ARG A 299 8.52 22.49 -5.12
C ARG A 299 7.89 23.76 -4.54
N MET A 300 6.59 23.75 -4.28
CA MET A 300 5.90 24.88 -3.67
C MET A 300 6.35 25.15 -2.23
N CYS A 301 6.58 24.10 -1.42
CA CYS A 301 7.17 24.26 -0.09
C CYS A 301 8.55 24.93 -0.17
N HIS A 302 9.40 24.46 -1.10
CA HIS A 302 10.73 25.01 -1.30
C HIS A 302 10.71 26.48 -1.72
N GLU A 303 9.88 26.83 -2.72
CA GLU A 303 9.69 28.22 -3.16
C GLU A 303 9.17 29.11 -2.03
N HIS A 304 8.24 28.62 -1.22
CA HIS A 304 7.71 29.35 -0.06
C HIS A 304 8.81 29.62 0.97
N ILE A 305 9.61 28.62 1.32
CA ILE A 305 10.71 28.78 2.30
C ILE A 305 11.72 29.80 1.80
N ARG A 306 12.12 29.72 0.52
CA ARG A 306 13.08 30.66 -0.10
C ARG A 306 12.53 32.09 -0.21
N ALA A 307 11.21 32.27 -0.31
CA ALA A 307 10.60 33.60 -0.43
C ALA A 307 10.24 34.22 0.93
N GLN A 308 9.71 33.40 1.85
CA GLN A 308 9.20 33.85 3.13
C GLN A 308 10.23 33.73 4.25
N HIS A 309 11.31 32.99 4.06
CA HIS A 309 12.36 32.76 5.07
C HIS A 309 11.80 32.25 6.41
N HIS A 310 10.63 31.62 6.35
CA HIS A 310 9.90 31.02 7.46
C HIS A 310 8.86 30.06 6.91
N VAL A 311 8.46 29.07 7.72
CA VAL A 311 7.35 28.19 7.41
C VAL A 311 6.76 27.63 8.72
N LYS A 312 5.44 27.43 8.74
CA LYS A 312 4.69 26.88 9.87
C LYS A 312 4.94 25.37 10.06
N HIS A 313 4.43 24.81 11.15
CA HIS A 313 4.71 23.42 11.57
C HIS A 313 4.41 22.39 10.47
N GLY A 314 3.24 22.43 9.83
CA GLY A 314 2.88 21.47 8.79
C GLY A 314 3.85 21.49 7.61
N GLY A 315 4.26 22.68 7.15
CA GLY A 315 5.26 22.83 6.09
C GLY A 315 6.64 22.32 6.49
N ARG A 316 7.08 22.58 7.74
CA ARG A 316 8.35 22.04 8.26
C ARG A 316 8.35 20.51 8.28
N MET A 317 7.26 19.89 8.71
CA MET A 317 7.16 18.43 8.77
C MET A 317 7.11 17.81 7.37
N GLN A 318 6.21 18.29 6.51
CA GLN A 318 6.06 17.76 5.15
C GLN A 318 7.37 17.88 4.34
N TYR A 319 7.99 19.06 4.35
CA TYR A 319 9.19 19.31 3.56
C TYR A 319 10.46 18.76 4.23
N GLY A 320 10.60 18.93 5.55
CA GLY A 320 11.77 18.45 6.29
C GLY A 320 11.93 16.92 6.24
N LEU A 321 10.82 16.18 6.39
CA LEU A 321 10.86 14.73 6.26
C LEU A 321 11.09 14.29 4.80
N PHE A 322 10.57 15.04 3.82
CA PHE A 322 10.90 14.80 2.42
C PHE A 322 12.40 14.96 2.14
N LEU A 323 13.04 16.04 2.63
CA LEU A 323 14.48 16.29 2.50
C LEU A 323 15.32 15.15 3.08
N LYS A 324 14.97 14.70 4.29
CA LYS A 324 15.56 13.51 4.90
C LYS A 324 15.41 12.28 3.99
N GLY A 325 14.21 12.04 3.46
CA GLY A 325 13.93 10.88 2.63
C GLY A 325 14.65 10.88 1.27
N ILE A 326 15.01 12.04 0.72
CA ILE A 326 15.81 12.11 -0.52
C ILE A 326 17.31 11.96 -0.26
N GLY A 327 17.75 12.08 1.00
CA GLY A 327 19.14 11.87 1.42
C GLY A 327 19.86 13.14 1.89
N VAL A 328 19.16 14.22 2.24
CA VAL A 328 19.79 15.38 2.89
C VAL A 328 20.20 14.97 4.31
N THR A 329 21.47 15.19 4.66
CA THR A 329 22.01 14.81 5.96
C THR A 329 21.43 15.67 7.09
N LEU A 330 21.56 15.23 8.33
CA LEU A 330 21.13 16.04 9.48
C LEU A 330 21.90 17.36 9.57
N GLU A 331 23.21 17.32 9.35
CA GLU A 331 24.09 18.51 9.36
C GLU A 331 23.67 19.50 8.28
N ASP A 332 23.43 18.99 7.06
CA ASP A 332 22.94 19.80 5.96
C ASP A 332 21.53 20.35 6.20
N SER A 333 20.64 19.55 6.79
CA SER A 333 19.29 20.01 7.13
C SER A 333 19.32 21.15 8.14
N LEU A 334 20.13 21.02 9.21
CA LEU A 334 20.33 22.08 10.19
C LEU A 334 20.89 23.34 9.55
N ARG A 335 21.88 23.20 8.67
CA ARG A 335 22.47 24.31 7.91
C ARG A 335 21.43 25.02 7.05
N PHE A 336 20.67 24.26 6.26
CA PHE A 336 19.60 24.79 5.40
C PHE A 336 18.54 25.57 6.18
N TRP A 337 17.99 24.98 7.25
CA TRP A 337 16.95 25.63 8.04
C TRP A 337 17.49 26.86 8.80
N ARG A 338 18.72 26.78 9.30
CA ARG A 338 19.39 27.91 9.97
C ARG A 338 19.57 29.06 8.98
N GLU A 339 20.20 28.83 7.83
CA GLU A 339 20.47 29.85 6.81
C GLU A 339 19.20 30.53 6.29
N GLU A 340 18.09 29.80 6.18
CA GLU A 340 16.82 30.39 5.74
C GLU A 340 16.11 31.14 6.86
N PHE A 341 15.99 30.58 8.05
CA PHE A 341 15.23 31.21 9.12
C PHE A 341 15.96 32.41 9.71
N THR A 342 17.29 32.39 9.76
CA THR A 342 18.05 33.51 10.35
C THR A 342 18.00 34.80 9.51
N LYS A 343 17.44 34.75 8.30
CA LYS A 343 17.11 35.96 7.53
C LYS A 343 15.95 36.76 8.14
N LYS A 344 15.12 36.14 8.98
CA LYS A 344 13.98 36.78 9.68
C LYS A 344 14.02 36.66 11.20
N MET A 345 14.89 35.83 11.77
CA MET A 345 15.03 35.67 13.21
C MET A 345 16.50 35.56 13.62
N ASP A 346 16.79 35.73 14.90
CA ASP A 346 18.14 35.54 15.42
C ASP A 346 18.53 34.05 15.51
N ALA A 347 19.82 33.75 15.41
CA ALA A 347 20.38 32.40 15.48
C ALA A 347 20.05 31.70 16.81
N ASP A 348 20.06 32.46 17.92
CA ASP A 348 19.70 31.92 19.23
C ASP A 348 18.22 31.55 19.32
N LYS A 349 17.35 32.34 18.67
CA LYS A 349 15.91 32.03 18.59
C LYS A 349 15.68 30.79 17.72
N PHE A 350 16.43 30.65 16.63
CA PHE A 350 16.41 29.44 15.80
C PHE A 350 16.79 28.20 16.60
N ALA A 351 17.93 28.25 17.29
CA ALA A 351 18.46 27.12 18.07
C ALA A 351 17.48 26.66 19.15
N ARG A 352 16.86 27.60 19.88
CA ARG A 352 15.88 27.27 20.93
C ARG A 352 14.59 26.66 20.38
N SER A 353 14.11 27.16 19.24
CA SER A 353 12.74 26.87 18.79
C SER A 353 12.64 25.78 17.72
N TYR A 354 13.71 25.55 16.94
CA TYR A 354 13.65 24.71 15.74
C TYR A 354 14.70 23.60 15.69
N GLU A 355 15.89 23.83 16.25
CA GLU A 355 17.00 22.88 16.17
C GLU A 355 16.66 21.53 16.81
N TYR A 356 16.01 21.54 17.99
CA TYR A 356 15.54 20.31 18.65
C TYR A 356 14.64 19.47 17.74
N ASN A 357 13.68 20.09 17.04
CA ASN A 357 12.78 19.36 16.16
C ASN A 357 13.52 18.74 14.97
N ILE A 358 14.48 19.44 14.39
CA ILE A 358 15.28 18.91 13.28
C ILE A 358 16.06 17.67 13.75
N TYR A 359 16.66 17.70 14.95
CA TYR A 359 17.28 16.50 15.55
C TYR A 359 16.28 15.35 15.77
N HIS A 360 15.05 15.67 16.18
CA HIS A 360 13.99 14.70 16.39
C HIS A 360 13.56 14.02 15.09
N ASN A 361 13.38 14.79 14.01
CA ASN A 361 13.02 14.28 12.69
C ASN A 361 14.02 13.24 12.16
N TYR A 362 15.30 13.34 12.55
CA TYR A 362 16.37 12.41 12.18
C TYR A 362 16.66 11.32 13.24
N GLY A 363 15.88 11.26 14.33
CA GLY A 363 15.99 10.21 15.35
C GLY A 363 17.26 10.31 16.22
N LYS A 364 17.86 11.50 16.36
CA LYS A 364 19.13 11.72 17.10
C LYS A 364 18.96 12.30 18.51
N LYS A 365 17.73 12.62 18.94
CA LYS A 365 17.34 13.02 20.32
C LYS A 365 15.93 12.49 20.65
N GLY A 366 15.55 12.43 21.94
CA GLY A 366 14.21 11.99 22.39
C GLY A 366 14.02 10.45 22.40
N SER A 367 12.78 9.98 22.23
CA SER A 367 12.38 8.55 22.19
C SER A 367 12.97 7.73 21.02
N MET A 368 13.92 8.31 20.27
CA MET A 368 14.51 7.76 19.03
C MET A 368 13.49 7.41 17.94
N VAL A 369 12.33 8.06 17.92
CA VAL A 369 11.31 7.84 16.88
C VAL A 369 11.78 8.45 15.56
N ASN A 370 12.09 7.58 14.61
CA ASN A 370 12.57 7.96 13.29
C ASN A 370 11.39 8.29 12.36
N TYR A 371 10.90 9.53 12.34
CA TYR A 371 9.70 9.92 11.58
C TYR A 371 9.78 9.54 10.09
N THR A 372 8.68 8.96 9.60
CA THR A 372 8.51 8.55 8.21
C THR A 372 8.15 9.76 7.33
N PRO A 373 8.80 9.92 6.17
CA PRO A 373 8.34 10.88 5.16
C PRO A 373 6.87 10.68 4.80
N TYR A 374 6.16 11.78 4.53
CA TYR A 374 4.72 11.73 4.33
C TYR A 374 4.38 11.15 2.95
N SER A 375 3.45 10.19 2.94
CA SER A 375 2.88 9.64 1.71
C SER A 375 1.95 10.64 1.01
N CYS A 376 1.67 10.43 -0.28
CA CYS A 376 0.70 11.26 -0.99
C CYS A 376 -0.68 11.21 -0.31
N ALA A 377 -1.10 10.04 0.19
CA ALA A 377 -2.37 9.87 0.88
C ALA A 377 -2.46 10.74 2.15
N LYS A 378 -1.36 10.85 2.92
CA LYS A 378 -1.30 11.72 4.10
C LYS A 378 -1.37 13.20 3.70
N ILE A 379 -0.54 13.62 2.75
CA ILE A 379 -0.47 15.01 2.25
C ILE A 379 -1.80 15.46 1.61
N ILE A 380 -2.52 14.55 0.96
CA ILE A 380 -3.84 14.83 0.38
C ILE A 380 -4.89 15.02 1.49
N LYS A 381 -4.78 14.34 2.62
CA LYS A 381 -5.75 14.46 3.72
C LYS A 381 -5.55 15.72 4.55
N GLU A 382 -4.30 16.14 4.73
CA GLU A 382 -3.97 17.36 5.47
C GLU A 382 -4.47 18.61 4.74
N MET A 383 -5.09 19.52 5.50
CA MET A 383 -5.54 20.82 5.00
C MET A 383 -4.61 21.90 5.52
N ALA A 384 -4.03 22.66 4.60
CA ALA A 384 -3.15 23.76 4.95
C ALA A 384 -3.96 24.90 5.59
N ALA A 385 -3.47 25.39 6.73
CA ALA A 385 -3.98 26.64 7.30
C ALA A 385 -3.65 27.83 6.38
N PRO A 386 -4.43 28.92 6.42
CA PRO A 386 -4.10 30.14 5.67
C PRO A 386 -2.66 30.60 5.93
N GLY A 387 -1.92 30.84 4.85
CA GLY A 387 -0.51 31.25 4.89
C GLY A 387 0.49 30.13 5.18
N ASP A 388 0.07 28.87 5.23
CA ASP A 388 0.96 27.70 5.25
C ASP A 388 1.20 27.16 3.83
N CYS A 389 2.25 26.36 3.63
CA CYS A 389 2.66 25.86 2.31
C CYS A 389 2.53 24.34 2.13
N HIS A 390 2.09 23.61 3.16
CA HIS A 390 1.93 22.15 3.10
C HIS A 390 0.65 21.71 2.37
N GLY A 391 0.46 20.40 2.24
CA GLY A 391 -0.67 19.79 1.54
C GLY A 391 -0.42 19.50 0.06
N CYS A 392 -1.42 18.88 -0.57
CA CYS A 392 -1.40 18.54 -1.99
C CYS A 392 -1.98 19.70 -2.82
N PRO A 393 -1.20 20.36 -3.69
CA PRO A 393 -1.68 21.53 -4.44
C PRO A 393 -2.81 21.17 -5.41
N TYR A 394 -2.83 19.93 -5.92
CA TYR A 394 -3.92 19.44 -6.76
C TYR A 394 -5.28 19.36 -6.03
N LYS A 395 -5.28 19.34 -4.69
CA LYS A 395 -6.50 19.33 -3.88
C LYS A 395 -6.77 20.67 -3.20
N SER A 396 -5.75 21.32 -2.66
CA SER A 396 -5.92 22.50 -1.79
C SER A 396 -6.03 23.81 -2.57
N MET A 397 -5.45 23.91 -3.76
CA MET A 397 -5.53 25.12 -4.58
C MET A 397 -6.81 25.15 -5.41
N ASP A 398 -7.33 26.35 -5.64
CA ASP A 398 -8.41 26.53 -6.60
C ASP A 398 -7.91 26.22 -8.04
N PRO A 399 -8.80 25.74 -8.92
CA PRO A 399 -8.42 25.36 -10.29
C PRO A 399 -7.72 26.47 -11.08
N SER A 400 -8.13 27.73 -10.92
CA SER A 400 -7.51 28.86 -11.64
C SER A 400 -6.07 29.12 -11.20
N SER A 401 -5.83 29.20 -9.90
CA SER A 401 -4.49 29.39 -9.34
C SER A 401 -3.57 28.22 -9.69
N LEU A 402 -4.09 26.98 -9.67
CA LEU A 402 -3.31 25.80 -10.04
C LEU A 402 -2.90 25.82 -11.53
N LYS A 403 -3.82 26.20 -12.44
CA LYS A 403 -3.49 26.38 -13.87
C LYS A 403 -2.41 27.45 -14.06
N THR A 404 -2.56 28.62 -13.43
CA THR A 404 -1.55 29.70 -13.50
C THR A 404 -0.20 29.25 -12.97
N LYS A 405 -0.19 28.48 -11.87
CA LYS A 405 1.05 27.96 -11.27
C LYS A 405 1.74 26.96 -12.18
N MET A 406 1.02 26.01 -12.77
CA MET A 406 1.58 25.06 -13.74
C MET A 406 2.08 25.77 -15.01
N ALA A 407 1.38 26.80 -15.48
CA ALA A 407 1.84 27.63 -16.60
C ALA A 407 3.15 28.37 -16.26
N SER A 408 3.27 28.91 -15.04
CA SER A 408 4.51 29.55 -14.57
C SER A 408 5.71 28.58 -14.51
N TYR A 409 5.44 27.28 -14.45
CA TYR A 409 6.45 26.22 -14.48
C TYR A 409 6.77 25.71 -15.89
N GLY A 410 6.17 26.31 -16.93
CA GLY A 410 6.49 26.03 -18.33
C GLY A 410 5.61 24.99 -19.01
N LEU A 411 4.49 24.57 -18.39
CA LEU A 411 3.54 23.69 -19.07
C LEU A 411 2.70 24.47 -20.09
N SER A 412 2.45 23.87 -21.25
CA SER A 412 1.54 24.40 -22.26
C SER A 412 0.08 24.32 -21.79
N ALA A 413 -0.80 25.15 -22.36
CA ALA A 413 -2.23 25.13 -22.01
C ALA A 413 -2.87 23.74 -22.22
N SER A 414 -2.52 23.06 -23.32
CA SER A 414 -2.99 21.69 -23.59
C SER A 414 -2.53 20.70 -22.51
N ALA A 415 -1.25 20.76 -22.13
CA ALA A 415 -0.68 19.90 -21.10
C ALA A 415 -1.32 20.14 -19.72
N ILE A 416 -1.65 21.40 -19.42
CA ILE A 416 -2.38 21.77 -18.21
C ILE A 416 -3.77 21.15 -18.19
N ASP A 417 -4.51 21.21 -19.31
CA ASP A 417 -5.85 20.64 -19.38
C ASP A 417 -5.84 19.11 -19.25
N GLU A 418 -4.81 18.42 -19.76
CA GLU A 418 -4.59 16.99 -19.53
C GLU A 418 -4.40 16.65 -18.03
N VAL A 419 -3.63 17.46 -17.29
CA VAL A 419 -3.49 17.27 -15.84
C VAL A 419 -4.83 17.55 -15.14
N MET A 420 -5.51 18.63 -15.52
CA MET A 420 -6.77 19.07 -14.90
C MET A 420 -7.93 18.10 -15.13
N PHE A 421 -7.89 17.31 -16.21
CA PHE A 421 -8.83 16.22 -16.47
C PHE A 421 -8.88 15.22 -15.32
N PHE A 422 -7.74 14.88 -14.71
CA PHE A 422 -7.70 13.96 -13.56
C PHE A 422 -8.01 14.67 -12.24
N VAL A 423 -7.50 15.90 -12.08
CA VAL A 423 -7.69 16.69 -10.86
C VAL A 423 -9.16 17.00 -10.60
N SER A 424 -9.90 17.39 -11.63
CA SER A 424 -11.34 17.71 -11.54
C SER A 424 -12.21 16.51 -11.13
N ARG A 425 -11.72 15.28 -11.31
CA ARG A 425 -12.38 14.04 -10.88
C ARG A 425 -11.89 13.51 -9.53
N GLY A 426 -11.06 14.27 -8.82
CA GLY A 426 -10.50 13.87 -7.53
C GLY A 426 -9.33 12.88 -7.63
N HIS A 427 -8.83 12.58 -8.83
CA HIS A 427 -7.69 11.68 -9.04
C HIS A 427 -6.35 12.43 -8.95
N TYR A 428 -6.06 13.03 -7.80
CA TYR A 428 -4.91 13.93 -7.61
C TYR A 428 -3.55 13.28 -7.87
N GLN A 429 -3.39 12.02 -7.49
CA GLN A 429 -2.13 11.27 -7.67
C GLN A 429 -1.86 10.96 -9.15
N ILE A 430 -2.91 10.63 -9.90
CA ILE A 430 -2.86 10.44 -11.36
C ILE A 430 -2.53 11.77 -12.03
N GLY A 431 -3.16 12.86 -11.60
CA GLY A 431 -2.79 14.21 -12.06
C GLY A 431 -1.30 14.54 -11.82
N CYS A 432 -0.75 14.14 -10.67
CA CYS A 432 0.67 14.29 -10.37
C CYS A 432 1.56 13.40 -11.26
N GLY A 433 1.16 12.16 -11.53
CA GLY A 433 1.83 11.26 -12.48
C GLY A 433 1.82 11.83 -13.90
N LYS A 434 0.70 12.40 -14.33
CA LYS A 434 0.58 13.06 -15.63
C LYS A 434 1.47 14.30 -15.72
N TYR A 435 1.54 15.12 -14.67
CA TYR A 435 2.48 16.23 -14.59
C TYR A 435 3.94 15.75 -14.69
N PHE A 436 4.29 14.64 -14.02
CA PHE A 436 5.62 14.02 -14.16
C PHE A 436 5.91 13.66 -15.61
N GLN A 437 4.96 12.96 -16.27
CA GLN A 437 5.11 12.50 -17.65
C GLN A 437 5.43 13.68 -18.58
N LEU A 438 4.67 14.77 -18.45
CA LEU A 438 4.81 15.97 -19.28
C LEU A 438 6.11 16.72 -19.02
N THR A 439 6.54 16.81 -17.75
CA THR A 439 7.77 17.54 -17.38
C THR A 439 9.05 16.78 -17.68
N HIS A 440 9.00 15.44 -17.71
CA HIS A 440 10.16 14.58 -17.98
C HIS A 440 10.17 13.99 -19.38
N SER A 441 9.17 14.32 -20.22
CA SER A 441 8.95 13.70 -21.53
C SER A 441 8.98 12.17 -21.46
N ALA A 442 8.42 11.61 -20.38
CA ALA A 442 8.44 10.17 -20.14
C ALA A 442 7.43 9.45 -21.05
N SER A 443 7.79 8.27 -21.56
CA SER A 443 6.92 7.49 -22.43
C SER A 443 5.70 6.90 -21.73
N VAL A 444 5.77 6.72 -20.40
CA VAL A 444 4.72 6.11 -19.58
C VAL A 444 4.45 6.97 -18.36
N GLU A 445 3.18 7.10 -17.99
CA GLU A 445 2.76 7.75 -16.75
C GLU A 445 3.17 6.90 -15.53
N PRO A 446 3.97 7.43 -14.58
CA PRO A 446 4.36 6.65 -13.41
C PRO A 446 3.25 6.64 -12.35
N THR A 447 3.12 5.51 -11.66
CA THR A 447 2.22 5.39 -10.51
C THR A 447 2.84 6.04 -9.27
N ILE A 448 2.53 7.32 -9.02
CA ILE A 448 3.08 8.08 -7.90
C ILE A 448 2.19 7.99 -6.65
N ASN A 449 2.72 7.37 -5.59
CA ASN A 449 2.08 7.23 -4.29
C ASN A 449 2.87 7.86 -3.13
N HIS A 450 4.06 8.39 -3.41
CA HIS A 450 4.92 9.05 -2.43
C HIS A 450 5.75 10.18 -3.09
N PRO A 451 5.93 11.35 -2.45
CA PRO A 451 6.78 12.42 -2.98
C PRO A 451 8.24 11.99 -3.19
N ASN A 452 8.84 11.27 -2.24
CA ASN A 452 10.18 10.69 -2.42
C ASN A 452 10.26 9.67 -3.57
N HIS A 453 9.19 8.93 -3.88
CA HIS A 453 9.14 8.06 -5.05
C HIS A 453 9.16 8.87 -6.35
N TYR A 454 8.39 9.95 -6.42
CA TYR A 454 8.45 10.90 -7.55
C TYR A 454 9.90 11.40 -7.75
N PHE A 455 10.56 11.82 -6.67
CA PHE A 455 11.92 12.33 -6.74
C PHE A 455 12.92 11.25 -7.21
N GLU A 456 12.81 10.04 -6.66
CA GLU A 456 13.65 8.91 -7.04
C GLU A 456 13.51 8.56 -8.53
N GLU A 457 12.28 8.41 -9.03
CA GLU A 457 12.02 8.12 -10.45
C GLU A 457 12.49 9.24 -11.37
N SER A 458 12.34 10.51 -10.97
CA SER A 458 12.89 11.65 -11.69
C SER A 458 14.42 11.55 -11.82
N GLN A 459 15.11 11.30 -10.71
CA GLN A 459 16.56 11.18 -10.69
C GLN A 459 17.07 9.98 -11.49
N ILE A 460 16.31 8.88 -11.53
CA ILE A 460 16.61 7.72 -12.37
C ILE A 460 16.48 8.09 -13.86
N LEU A 461 15.39 8.75 -14.26
CA LEU A 461 15.18 9.15 -15.66
C LEU A 461 16.21 10.16 -16.14
N MET A 462 16.65 11.06 -15.26
CA MET A 462 17.70 12.04 -15.56
C MET A 462 19.11 11.43 -15.59
N GLY A 463 19.27 10.15 -15.27
CA GLY A 463 20.57 9.46 -15.23
C GLY A 463 21.42 9.76 -13.99
N ASN A 464 20.89 10.51 -13.02
CA ASN A 464 21.59 10.89 -11.78
C ASN A 464 21.56 9.76 -10.73
N ARG A 465 20.66 8.79 -10.88
CA ARG A 465 20.62 7.56 -10.08
C ARG A 465 20.51 6.34 -10.98
N GLN A 466 21.23 5.28 -10.65
CA GLN A 466 21.08 4.00 -11.34
C GLN A 466 19.82 3.30 -10.85
N LYS A 467 18.98 2.88 -11.80
CA LYS A 467 17.92 1.91 -11.52
C LYS A 467 18.61 0.64 -11.04
N ARG A 468 18.32 0.18 -9.82
CA ARG A 468 18.87 -1.07 -9.30
C ARG A 468 18.45 -2.23 -10.21
N THR A 469 19.32 -2.65 -11.11
CA THR A 469 19.22 -3.92 -11.83
C THR A 469 19.87 -4.99 -10.96
N THR A 470 19.08 -5.91 -10.43
CA THR A 470 19.59 -6.99 -9.58
C THR A 470 20.18 -8.10 -10.44
N ASN A 471 21.39 -7.90 -10.97
CA ASN A 471 22.25 -8.95 -11.53
C ASN A 471 23.70 -8.80 -11.00
N GLY A 472 23.84 -8.62 -9.68
CA GLY A 472 25.15 -8.59 -9.01
C GLY A 472 25.08 -9.31 -7.66
N PRO A 473 26.14 -10.03 -7.24
CA PRO A 473 26.14 -10.77 -5.97
C PRO A 473 26.02 -9.80 -4.79
N ALA A 474 25.17 -10.15 -3.82
CA ALA A 474 25.01 -9.36 -2.61
C ALA A 474 26.34 -9.24 -1.83
N PRO A 475 26.74 -8.05 -1.35
CA PRO A 475 27.91 -7.93 -0.48
C PRO A 475 27.65 -8.61 0.87
N PRO A 476 28.70 -9.12 1.54
CA PRO A 476 28.56 -9.92 2.75
C PRO A 476 27.96 -9.10 3.89
N LYS A 477 26.94 -9.66 4.55
CA LYS A 477 26.31 -9.08 5.74
C LYS A 477 27.38 -8.92 6.84
N ALA A 478 27.68 -7.68 7.23
CA ALA A 478 28.45 -7.41 8.44
C ALA A 478 27.67 -7.91 9.66
N ARG A 479 28.36 -8.66 10.55
CA ARG A 479 27.78 -9.20 11.78
C ARG A 479 27.44 -8.06 12.75
N VAL A 480 26.15 -7.90 13.04
CA VAL A 480 25.66 -7.04 14.12
C VAL A 480 25.89 -7.77 15.45
N ARG A 481 26.56 -7.13 16.41
CA ARG A 481 26.71 -7.63 17.79
C ARG A 481 25.37 -7.48 18.54
N PRO A 482 25.01 -8.39 19.45
CA PRO A 482 23.72 -8.32 20.15
C PRO A 482 23.73 -7.20 21.21
N ASP A 483 22.76 -6.30 21.15
CA ASP A 483 22.50 -5.32 22.20
C ASP A 483 21.78 -5.95 23.39
N ILE A 484 22.10 -5.41 24.57
CA ILE A 484 21.63 -5.80 25.89
C ILE A 484 20.11 -5.54 26.00
N LYS A 485 19.37 -6.54 26.50
CA LYS A 485 17.93 -6.47 26.80
C LYS A 485 17.64 -5.44 27.90
N GLY A 486 17.06 -4.31 27.53
CA GLY A 486 16.25 -3.46 28.40
C GLY A 486 14.80 -3.55 27.97
N CYS A 487 13.95 -4.17 28.79
CA CYS A 487 12.51 -4.20 28.61
C CYS A 487 11.95 -2.81 28.91
N ALA A 488 11.57 -2.07 27.87
CA ALA A 488 10.70 -0.91 27.99
C ALA A 488 9.51 -1.13 27.06
N ASP A 489 8.34 -1.10 27.66
CA ASP A 489 7.01 -1.20 27.08
C ASP A 489 6.88 -0.30 25.83
N ARG A 490 6.57 -0.88 24.68
CA ARG A 490 6.43 -0.16 23.39
C ARG A 490 4.98 0.24 23.09
N SER A 491 4.07 0.14 24.07
CA SER A 491 2.64 0.44 23.93
C SER A 491 2.28 1.94 23.95
N MET A 492 3.22 2.85 24.20
CA MET A 492 2.95 4.30 24.32
C MET A 492 3.54 5.19 23.21
N LEU A 493 3.69 4.68 21.97
CA LEU A 493 4.36 5.43 20.90
C LEU A 493 3.43 5.74 19.72
N MET A 494 2.39 6.55 19.94
CA MET A 494 1.78 7.36 18.89
C MET A 494 1.26 8.71 19.45
N GLY A 495 1.97 9.78 19.12
CA GLY A 495 1.38 11.04 18.64
C GLY A 495 0.94 12.09 19.65
N ASP A 496 0.23 11.73 20.71
CA ASP A 496 -0.49 12.76 21.49
C ASP A 496 0.41 13.54 22.48
N ASP A 497 1.40 12.89 23.10
CA ASP A 497 2.30 13.54 24.08
C ASP A 497 3.37 14.44 23.43
N ASP A 498 3.74 14.18 22.17
CA ASP A 498 4.72 15.01 21.44
C ASP A 498 4.07 16.22 20.73
N ASP A 499 2.77 16.12 20.39
CA ASP A 499 1.94 17.27 19.98
C ASP A 499 1.71 18.25 21.16
N GLU A 500 1.86 17.79 22.41
CA GLU A 500 1.83 18.63 23.60
C GLU A 500 3.08 19.52 23.70
N LEU A 501 4.28 18.97 23.44
CA LEU A 501 5.53 19.75 23.41
C LEU A 501 5.52 20.84 22.31
N TRP A 502 4.87 20.54 21.17
CA TRP A 502 4.67 21.52 20.10
C TRP A 502 3.65 22.59 20.46
N ARG A 503 2.54 22.22 21.11
CA ARG A 503 1.57 23.19 21.66
C ARG A 503 2.24 24.09 22.70
N ILE A 504 3.13 23.56 23.53
CA ILE A 504 3.89 24.35 24.52
C ILE A 504 4.83 25.34 23.81
N ALA A 505 5.57 24.91 22.77
CA ALA A 505 6.45 25.79 22.00
C ALA A 505 5.67 26.87 21.22
N GLU A 506 4.53 26.55 20.60
CA GLU A 506 3.66 27.54 19.95
C GLU A 506 3.03 28.50 20.96
N THR A 507 2.68 28.03 22.15
CA THR A 507 2.13 28.87 23.22
C THR A 507 3.19 29.86 23.72
N GLN A 508 4.45 29.42 23.85
CA GLN A 508 5.59 30.30 24.17
C GLN A 508 5.87 31.30 23.04
N GLU A 509 5.78 30.89 21.77
CA GLU A 509 5.98 31.78 20.62
C GLU A 509 4.88 32.85 20.53
N ARG A 510 3.60 32.47 20.74
CA ARG A 510 2.47 33.41 20.81
C ARG A 510 2.59 34.37 22.00
N ALA A 511 3.02 33.87 23.16
CA ALA A 511 3.24 34.70 24.34
C ALA A 511 4.37 35.73 24.11
N MET A 512 5.48 35.33 23.47
CA MET A 512 6.57 36.26 23.12
C MET A 512 6.16 37.28 22.06
N GLN A 513 5.37 36.89 21.05
CA GLN A 513 4.86 37.81 20.04
C GLN A 513 3.88 38.82 20.63
N SER A 514 3.02 38.38 21.56
CA SER A 514 2.10 39.27 22.28
C SER A 514 2.85 40.23 23.22
N GLN A 515 3.89 39.77 23.92
CA GLN A 515 4.72 40.64 24.77
C GLN A 515 5.50 41.67 23.94
N LYS A 516 5.99 41.29 22.77
CA LYS A 516 6.66 42.20 21.84
C LYS A 516 5.69 43.24 21.27
N ALA A 517 4.48 42.84 20.88
CA ALA A 517 3.45 43.77 20.40
C ALA A 517 2.98 44.75 21.50
N ILE A 518 2.91 44.29 22.76
CA ILE A 518 2.62 45.16 23.91
C ILE A 518 3.79 46.12 24.15
N SER A 519 5.04 45.66 24.11
CA SER A 519 6.23 46.52 24.26
C SER A 519 6.30 47.59 23.17
N GLU A 520 6.05 47.23 21.91
CA GLU A 520 6.04 48.18 20.78
C GLU A 520 4.89 49.18 20.90
N ALA A 521 3.72 48.77 21.42
CA ALA A 521 2.61 49.68 21.67
C ALA A 521 2.82 50.63 22.88
N PHE A 522 3.64 50.24 23.87
CA PHE A 522 3.99 51.10 25.00
C PHE A 522 5.12 52.10 24.69
N ASP A 523 5.99 51.81 23.71
CA ASP A 523 7.02 52.75 23.25
C ASP A 523 6.45 53.84 22.34
N ASP A 524 5.37 53.58 21.59
CA ASP A 524 4.70 54.58 20.74
C ASP A 524 3.83 55.58 21.55
N ASP A 525 3.41 55.24 22.77
CA ASP A 525 2.57 56.09 23.65
C ASP A 525 3.39 56.96 24.64
N LEU A 526 4.72 56.97 24.55
CA LEU A 526 5.64 57.70 25.43
C LEU A 526 6.47 58.77 24.68
N ASP A 527 5.86 59.47 23.73
CA ASP A 527 6.44 60.72 23.19
C ASP A 527 6.06 61.92 24.07
N LEU A 528 6.89 62.20 25.08
CA LEU A 528 6.75 63.36 25.99
C LEU A 528 7.39 64.65 25.42
N THR A 529 7.46 64.83 24.10
CA THR A 529 8.08 66.02 23.50
C THR A 529 7.15 67.19 23.19
N GLU A 530 5.84 67.11 23.48
CA GLU A 530 4.92 68.25 23.39
C GLU A 530 4.35 68.67 24.75
N ILE A 531 5.19 69.30 25.57
CA ILE A 531 4.72 70.20 26.64
C ILE A 531 5.44 71.54 26.44
N GLU A 532 4.82 72.42 25.65
CA GLU A 532 5.18 73.84 25.63
C GLU A 532 4.73 74.49 26.96
N TYR A 533 5.65 75.22 27.59
CA TYR A 533 5.48 75.94 28.85
C TYR A 533 4.52 77.14 28.76
#